data_AF-A0A8T7JK42-F1
#
_entry.id   AF-A0A8T7JK42-F1
#
_cell.length_a   1.000
_cell.length_b   1.000
_cell.length_c   1.000
_cell.angle_alpha   90.00
_cell.angle_beta   90.00
_cell.angle_gamma   90.00
#
_symmetry.space_group_name_H-M   'P 1'
#
loop_
_entity.id
_entity.type
_entity.pdbx_description
1 polymer ?
#
loop_
_entity_poly.entity_id
_entity_poly.type
_entity_poly.pdbx_seq_one_letter_code
_entity_poly.pdbx_strand_id
1 'polypeptide(L)'
;MKSAFVYLMIGIIKLVSFLPLPIAHMLGWLIGVSLWYSRSSSSKVVLRNLELCFPDQTLQQRKQLAKNSLIALGKTYAEMGMSWMWPIPKVQKLITHVEGLEYLQKALDDKNGLIIIAPHLGNWEILNHFFRQYLYMTVMYKAAKIPALDKFIFKTRKRVEVGLVPADKSGVLALFKLLDEKGVIAVLPDQEPSLKSGVFAPFFGQIALTGKLIGELARKTPAYLLCAYAKRLADGTYSVVLKPANEAIRSDDLEVSATALNESIEECILDCPEQYQWVYKRFRKQPEGYPKVYRKK
;
A
#
# COMPACT_ATOMS: atom_id res chain seq x y z
N MET A 1 26.35 -12.58 6.91
CA MET A 1 25.48 -11.80 7.83
C MET A 1 24.12 -11.41 7.24
N LYS A 2 24.03 -10.79 6.05
CA LYS A 2 22.73 -10.39 5.45
C LYS A 2 21.79 -11.56 5.08
N SER A 3 22.33 -12.73 4.74
CA SER A 3 21.55 -13.94 4.43
C SER A 3 20.91 -14.57 5.67
N ALA A 4 21.66 -14.75 6.76
CA ALA A 4 21.16 -15.32 8.02
C ALA A 4 20.00 -14.52 8.61
N PHE A 5 20.10 -13.18 8.60
CA PHE A 5 19.02 -12.29 9.04
C PHE A 5 17.73 -12.48 8.21
N VAL A 6 17.85 -12.67 6.90
CA VAL A 6 16.69 -12.92 6.04
C VAL A 6 16.06 -14.28 6.29
N TYR A 7 16.86 -15.34 6.44
CA TYR A 7 16.33 -16.64 6.80
C TYR A 7 15.66 -16.64 8.17
N LEU A 8 16.19 -15.87 9.13
CA LEU A 8 15.55 -15.63 10.41
C LEU A 8 14.21 -14.91 10.24
N MET A 9 14.13 -13.85 9.43
CA MET A 9 12.86 -13.15 9.15
C MET A 9 11.83 -14.08 8.50
N ILE A 10 12.23 -14.86 7.49
CA ILE A 10 11.34 -15.85 6.86
C ILE A 10 10.90 -16.90 7.89
N GLY A 11 11.81 -17.36 8.74
CA GLY A 11 11.51 -18.27 9.84
C GLY A 11 10.47 -17.71 10.80
N ILE A 12 10.62 -16.44 11.21
CA ILE A 12 9.65 -15.74 12.07
C ILE A 12 8.30 -15.63 11.38
N ILE A 13 8.23 -15.24 10.10
CA ILE A 13 6.96 -15.18 9.35
C ILE A 13 6.28 -16.55 9.33
N LYS A 14 7.04 -17.63 9.10
CA LYS A 14 6.53 -19.00 9.14
C LYS A 14 6.01 -19.38 10.53
N LEU A 15 6.77 -19.09 11.58
CA LEU A 15 6.37 -19.39 12.96
C LEU A 15 5.10 -18.65 13.34
N VAL A 16 5.02 -17.34 13.05
CA VAL A 16 3.83 -16.53 13.32
C VAL A 16 2.62 -17.03 12.51
N SER A 17 2.82 -17.62 11.32
CA SER A 17 1.73 -18.21 10.54
C SER A 17 1.04 -19.40 11.20
N PHE A 18 1.67 -20.06 12.19
CA PHE A 18 1.02 -21.14 12.96
C PHE A 18 0.19 -20.62 14.13
N LEU A 19 0.30 -19.34 14.48
CA LEU A 19 -0.43 -18.75 15.59
C LEU A 19 -1.89 -18.45 15.18
N PRO A 20 -2.86 -18.61 16.10
CA PRO A 20 -4.18 -18.00 15.97
C PRO A 20 -4.07 -16.49 15.75
N LEU A 21 -4.96 -15.93 14.93
CA LEU A 21 -4.95 -14.51 14.57
C LEU A 21 -4.95 -13.55 15.79
N PRO A 22 -5.72 -13.80 16.86
CA PRO A 22 -5.67 -12.95 18.06
C PRO A 22 -4.28 -12.90 18.71
N ILE A 23 -3.55 -14.02 18.71
CA ILE A 23 -2.19 -14.10 19.28
C ILE A 23 -1.21 -13.34 18.37
N ALA A 24 -1.31 -13.50 17.05
CA ALA A 24 -0.52 -12.71 16.11
C ALA A 24 -0.78 -11.19 16.29
N HIS A 25 -2.04 -10.79 16.48
CA HIS A 25 -2.41 -9.40 16.76
C HIS A 25 -1.86 -8.88 18.09
N MET A 26 -1.83 -9.71 19.13
CA MET A 26 -1.20 -9.36 20.41
C MET A 26 0.31 -9.14 20.24
N LEU A 27 1.01 -10.01 19.51
CA LEU A 27 2.43 -9.82 19.18
C LEU A 27 2.66 -8.53 18.39
N GLY A 28 1.84 -8.27 17.37
CA GLY A 28 1.90 -7.03 16.60
C GLY A 28 1.66 -5.79 17.46
N TRP A 29 0.71 -5.85 18.39
CA TRP A 29 0.45 -4.79 19.36
C TRP A 29 1.67 -4.54 20.26
N LEU A 30 2.29 -5.59 20.81
CA LEU A 30 3.50 -5.49 21.64
C LEU A 30 4.65 -4.84 20.88
N ILE A 31 4.85 -5.22 19.61
CA ILE A 31 5.87 -4.62 18.73
C ILE A 31 5.60 -3.11 18.57
N GLY A 32 4.38 -2.72 18.22
CA GLY A 32 4.04 -1.31 18.02
C GLY A 32 4.16 -0.46 19.29
N VAL A 33 3.69 -0.98 20.42
CA VAL A 33 3.85 -0.38 21.75
C VAL A 33 5.33 -0.19 22.10
N SER A 34 6.15 -1.23 21.88
CA SER A 34 7.59 -1.16 22.11
C SER A 34 8.27 -0.10 21.24
N LEU A 35 7.94 -0.04 19.94
CA LEU A 35 8.46 0.99 19.02
C LEU A 35 8.11 2.41 19.45
N TRP A 36 6.94 2.60 20.05
CA TRP A 36 6.50 3.89 20.59
C TRP A 36 7.29 4.27 21.84
N TYR A 37 7.26 3.45 22.89
CA TYR A 37 7.88 3.78 24.19
C TYR A 37 9.42 3.83 24.13
N SER A 38 10.05 3.06 23.25
CA SER A 38 11.50 3.13 22.99
C SER A 38 11.94 4.39 22.24
N ARG A 39 11.01 5.26 21.81
CA ARG A 39 11.28 6.45 20.97
C ARG A 39 12.12 6.10 19.73
N SER A 40 11.79 4.96 19.11
CA SER A 40 12.48 4.42 17.94
C SER A 40 12.59 5.42 16.79
N SER A 41 13.50 5.18 15.84
CA SER A 41 13.54 6.02 14.63
C SER A 41 12.21 5.99 13.85
N SER A 42 11.46 4.90 13.95
CA SER A 42 10.14 4.77 13.33
C SER A 42 9.12 5.70 13.96
N SER A 43 9.06 5.79 15.30
CA SER A 43 8.13 6.69 15.97
C SER A 43 8.41 8.17 15.66
N LYS A 44 9.69 8.54 15.55
CA LYS A 44 10.09 9.89 15.10
C LYS A 44 9.64 10.20 13.68
N VAL A 45 9.72 9.23 12.76
CA VAL A 45 9.27 9.41 11.37
C VAL A 45 7.76 9.51 11.28
N VAL A 46 7.04 8.61 11.96
CA VAL A 46 5.57 8.63 12.01
C VAL A 46 5.08 9.97 12.53
N LEU A 47 5.59 10.43 13.68
CA LEU A 47 5.18 11.71 14.25
C LEU A 47 5.49 12.86 13.29
N ARG A 48 6.67 12.87 12.65
CA ARG A 48 7.02 13.91 11.68
C ARG A 48 6.08 13.93 10.47
N ASN A 49 5.66 12.78 9.97
CA ASN A 49 4.70 12.73 8.86
C ASN A 49 3.33 13.26 9.28
N LEU A 50 2.84 12.84 10.46
CA LEU A 50 1.57 13.32 10.99
C LEU A 50 1.58 14.82 11.31
N GLU A 51 2.73 15.39 11.71
CA GLU A 51 2.88 16.84 11.85
C GLU A 51 2.71 17.61 10.54
N LEU A 52 3.12 17.01 9.41
CA LEU A 52 3.03 17.63 8.09
C LEU A 52 1.64 17.45 7.48
N CYS A 53 1.07 16.25 7.61
CA CYS A 53 -0.23 15.91 7.01
C CYS A 53 -1.43 16.39 7.84
N PHE A 54 -1.26 16.60 9.15
CA PHE A 54 -2.34 17.02 10.05
C PHE A 54 -1.87 18.20 10.94
N PRO A 55 -1.55 19.37 10.34
CA PRO A 55 -1.03 20.51 11.07
C PRO A 55 -2.04 21.05 12.11
N ASP A 56 -3.34 20.95 11.81
CA ASP A 56 -4.44 21.45 12.65
C ASP A 56 -4.72 20.56 13.87
N GLN A 57 -4.19 19.33 13.90
CA GLN A 57 -4.32 18.47 15.07
C GLN A 57 -3.37 18.94 16.18
N THR A 58 -3.84 18.88 17.43
CA THR A 58 -2.98 19.11 18.60
C THR A 58 -1.84 18.09 18.66
N LEU A 59 -0.77 18.42 19.37
CA LEU A 59 0.35 17.50 19.60
C LEU A 59 -0.11 16.19 20.26
N GLN A 60 -1.09 16.25 21.17
CA GLN A 60 -1.61 15.08 21.85
C GLN A 60 -2.37 14.15 20.89
N GLN A 61 -3.22 14.70 20.02
CA GLN A 61 -3.90 13.93 18.98
C GLN A 61 -2.90 13.27 18.03
N ARG A 62 -1.90 14.02 17.54
CA ARG A 62 -0.84 13.48 16.67
C ARG A 62 -0.04 12.36 17.35
N LYS A 63 0.30 12.51 18.64
CA LYS A 63 0.98 11.46 19.42
C LYS A 63 0.12 10.20 19.58
N GLN A 64 -1.18 10.35 19.84
CA GLN A 64 -2.09 9.22 19.96
C GLN A 64 -2.25 8.49 18.62
N LEU A 65 -2.43 9.22 17.52
CA LEU A 65 -2.49 8.67 16.18
C LEU A 65 -1.17 7.97 15.80
N ALA A 66 -0.03 8.57 16.13
CA ALA A 66 1.29 7.96 15.90
C ALA A 66 1.45 6.62 16.63
N LYS A 67 1.05 6.55 17.90
CA LYS A 67 1.07 5.31 18.68
C LYS A 67 0.17 4.25 18.06
N ASN A 68 -1.06 4.63 17.70
CA ASN A 68 -2.01 3.72 17.06
C ASN A 68 -1.48 3.22 15.70
N SER A 69 -0.79 4.08 14.95
CA SER A 69 -0.18 3.70 13.68
C SER A 69 0.99 2.72 13.81
N LEU A 70 1.84 2.88 14.82
CA LEU A 70 2.87 1.88 15.10
C LEU A 70 2.27 0.54 15.54
N ILE A 71 1.19 0.57 16.32
CA ILE A 71 0.43 -0.64 16.69
C ILE A 71 -0.13 -1.30 15.46
N ALA A 72 -0.83 -0.57 14.59
CA ALA A 72 -1.40 -1.08 13.35
C ALA A 72 -0.31 -1.66 12.43
N LEU A 73 0.82 -0.98 12.30
CA LEU A 73 1.98 -1.45 11.53
C LEU A 73 2.54 -2.77 12.08
N GLY A 74 2.76 -2.88 13.40
CA GLY A 74 3.24 -4.12 14.02
C GLY A 74 2.27 -5.27 13.79
N LYS A 75 0.98 -4.97 13.90
CA LYS A 75 -0.14 -5.84 13.56
C LYS A 75 -0.12 -6.28 12.08
N THR A 76 0.11 -5.39 11.11
CA THR A 76 0.22 -5.74 9.68
C THR A 76 1.41 -6.66 9.41
N TYR A 77 2.55 -6.44 10.08
CA TYR A 77 3.69 -7.37 9.95
C TYR A 77 3.40 -8.75 10.54
N ALA A 78 2.70 -8.83 11.67
CA ALA A 78 2.32 -10.10 12.27
C ALA A 78 1.33 -10.89 11.38
N GLU A 79 0.50 -10.20 10.60
CA GLU A 79 -0.44 -10.83 9.68
C GLU A 79 0.21 -11.37 8.39
N MET A 80 1.44 -10.96 8.04
CA MET A 80 2.08 -11.42 6.80
C MET A 80 2.14 -12.94 6.71
N GLY A 81 2.40 -13.62 7.83
CA GLY A 81 2.39 -15.08 7.89
C GLY A 81 1.03 -15.66 7.49
N MET A 82 -0.05 -15.12 8.05
CA MET A 82 -1.41 -15.49 7.67
C MET A 82 -1.69 -15.19 6.19
N SER A 83 -1.49 -13.94 5.75
CA SER A 83 -1.83 -13.52 4.38
C SER A 83 -1.05 -14.30 3.31
N TRP A 84 0.16 -14.75 3.62
CA TRP A 84 1.02 -15.44 2.65
C TRP A 84 0.99 -16.96 2.76
N MET A 85 0.65 -17.51 3.93
CA MET A 85 0.83 -18.93 4.22
C MET A 85 -0.48 -19.68 4.47
N TRP A 86 -1.52 -19.06 5.01
CA TRP A 86 -2.78 -19.76 5.28
C TRP A 86 -3.47 -20.27 4.00
N PRO A 87 -4.34 -21.29 4.09
CA PRO A 87 -5.20 -21.69 2.98
C PRO A 87 -6.02 -20.50 2.49
N ILE A 88 -6.15 -20.33 1.18
CA ILE A 88 -6.82 -19.15 0.60
C ILE A 88 -8.28 -19.01 1.08
N PRO A 89 -9.11 -20.07 1.11
CA PRO A 89 -10.47 -19.96 1.65
C PRO A 89 -10.51 -19.51 3.12
N LYS A 90 -9.46 -19.84 3.90
CA LYS A 90 -9.36 -19.41 5.30
C LYS A 90 -9.09 -17.91 5.39
N VAL A 91 -8.25 -17.36 4.52
CA VAL A 91 -7.98 -15.91 4.48
C VAL A 91 -9.20 -15.16 3.94
N GLN A 92 -9.87 -15.68 2.92
CA GLN A 92 -11.07 -15.06 2.35
C GLN A 92 -12.21 -14.92 3.36
N LYS A 93 -12.38 -15.88 4.28
CA LYS A 93 -13.36 -15.80 5.38
C LYS A 93 -13.09 -14.67 6.38
N LEU A 94 -11.91 -14.05 6.36
CA LEU A 94 -11.62 -12.87 7.18
C LEU A 94 -12.12 -11.58 6.55
N ILE A 95 -12.53 -11.60 5.28
CA ILE A 95 -13.19 -10.47 4.61
C ILE A 95 -14.68 -10.58 4.95
N THR A 96 -15.12 -9.83 5.94
CA THR A 96 -16.49 -9.88 6.48
C THR A 96 -17.39 -8.80 5.91
N HIS A 97 -16.79 -7.72 5.39
CA HIS A 97 -17.49 -6.61 4.78
C HIS A 97 -16.82 -6.20 3.46
N VAL A 98 -17.64 -5.78 2.49
CA VAL A 98 -17.18 -5.22 1.23
C VAL A 98 -18.02 -3.99 0.95
N GLU A 99 -17.36 -2.85 0.80
CA GLU A 99 -17.98 -1.55 0.51
C GLU A 99 -17.61 -1.14 -0.91
N GLY A 100 -18.59 -0.69 -1.71
CA GLY A 100 -18.35 -0.23 -3.07
C GLY A 100 -18.13 -1.36 -4.10
N LEU A 101 -18.66 -2.56 -3.84
CA LEU A 101 -18.56 -3.69 -4.78
C LEU A 101 -19.18 -3.36 -6.16
N GLU A 102 -20.19 -2.51 -6.18
CA GLU A 102 -20.82 -1.96 -7.39
C GLU A 102 -19.83 -1.24 -8.31
N TYR A 103 -18.79 -0.59 -7.78
CA TYR A 103 -17.76 0.06 -8.60
C TYR A 103 -16.86 -0.96 -9.30
N LEU A 104 -16.56 -2.08 -8.63
CA LEU A 104 -15.83 -3.17 -9.25
C LEU A 104 -16.68 -3.84 -10.33
N GLN A 105 -17.95 -4.12 -10.04
CA GLN A 105 -18.85 -4.72 -11.01
C GLN A 105 -18.98 -3.86 -12.27
N LYS A 106 -19.20 -2.54 -12.09
CA LYS A 106 -19.21 -1.58 -13.20
C LYS A 106 -17.93 -1.62 -14.02
N ALA A 107 -16.76 -1.60 -13.36
CA ALA A 107 -15.48 -1.64 -14.06
C ALA A 107 -15.26 -2.93 -14.87
N LEU A 108 -15.78 -4.06 -14.38
CA LEU A 108 -15.73 -5.35 -15.08
C LEU A 108 -16.69 -5.39 -16.27
N ASP A 109 -17.89 -4.81 -16.12
CA ASP A 109 -18.91 -4.76 -17.17
C ASP A 109 -18.52 -3.81 -18.33
N ASP A 110 -17.87 -2.69 -18.02
CA ASP A 110 -17.40 -1.71 -19.00
C ASP A 110 -16.30 -2.27 -19.93
N LYS A 111 -15.60 -3.34 -19.52
CA LYS A 111 -14.53 -4.01 -20.30
C LYS A 111 -13.47 -3.06 -20.85
N ASN A 112 -13.23 -1.95 -20.16
CA ASN A 112 -12.26 -0.94 -20.58
C ASN A 112 -10.85 -1.15 -20.00
N GLY A 113 -10.65 -2.24 -19.25
CA GLY A 113 -9.50 -2.44 -18.38
C GLY A 113 -9.68 -1.75 -17.04
N LEU A 114 -8.84 -2.09 -16.07
CA LEU A 114 -8.95 -1.60 -14.69
C LEU A 114 -7.56 -1.33 -14.10
N ILE A 115 -7.39 -0.15 -13.53
CA ILE A 115 -6.22 0.24 -12.73
C ILE A 115 -6.66 0.30 -11.27
N ILE A 116 -6.20 -0.67 -10.49
CA ILE A 116 -6.40 -0.71 -9.04
C ILE A 116 -5.30 0.11 -8.36
N ILE A 117 -5.72 1.12 -7.62
CA ILE A 117 -4.88 2.05 -6.85
C ILE A 117 -4.96 1.63 -5.38
N ALA A 118 -3.93 0.94 -4.91
CA ALA A 118 -3.91 0.39 -3.55
C ALA A 118 -2.84 1.10 -2.70
N PRO A 119 -3.17 2.10 -1.87
CA PRO A 119 -2.17 2.66 -0.95
C PRO A 119 -1.70 1.61 0.07
N HIS A 120 -0.55 1.83 0.71
CA HIS A 120 -0.06 1.01 1.82
C HIS A 120 -0.89 1.27 3.09
N LEU A 121 -2.15 0.84 3.05
CA LEU A 121 -3.19 1.09 4.03
C LEU A 121 -3.81 -0.22 4.51
N GLY A 122 -3.96 -0.36 5.84
CA GLY A 122 -4.50 -1.57 6.43
C GLY A 122 -3.61 -2.79 6.17
N ASN A 123 -4.20 -3.86 5.66
CA ASN A 123 -3.47 -5.03 5.18
C ASN A 123 -3.70 -5.24 3.68
N TRP A 124 -3.00 -4.47 2.85
CA TRP A 124 -3.11 -4.52 1.38
C TRP A 124 -2.88 -5.93 0.79
N GLU A 125 -2.22 -6.84 1.53
CA GLU A 125 -2.03 -8.23 1.10
C GLU A 125 -3.36 -9.00 0.96
N ILE A 126 -4.38 -8.62 1.74
CA ILE A 126 -5.73 -9.18 1.68
C ILE A 126 -6.41 -8.88 0.34
N LEU A 127 -6.07 -7.76 -0.31
CA LEU A 127 -6.63 -7.41 -1.63
C LEU A 127 -6.35 -8.49 -2.68
N ASN A 128 -5.21 -9.18 -2.61
CA ASN A 128 -4.92 -10.28 -3.54
C ASN A 128 -5.89 -11.45 -3.37
N HIS A 129 -6.32 -11.74 -2.14
CA HIS A 129 -7.29 -12.80 -1.85
C HIS A 129 -8.71 -12.38 -2.22
N PHE A 130 -9.01 -11.10 -2.05
CA PHE A 130 -10.27 -10.50 -2.46
C PHE A 130 -10.44 -10.53 -3.98
N PHE A 131 -9.56 -9.85 -4.73
CA PHE A 131 -9.71 -9.66 -6.17
C PHE A 131 -9.64 -10.96 -6.96
N ARG A 132 -8.87 -11.94 -6.49
CA ARG A 132 -8.83 -13.30 -7.07
C ARG A 132 -10.21 -13.93 -7.24
N GLN A 133 -11.19 -13.56 -6.41
CA GLN A 133 -12.55 -14.10 -6.50
C GLN A 133 -13.33 -13.54 -7.70
N TYR A 134 -12.88 -12.41 -8.26
CA TYR A 134 -13.60 -11.65 -9.28
C TYR A 134 -12.81 -11.52 -10.59
N LEU A 135 -11.47 -11.47 -10.51
CA LEU A 135 -10.62 -11.14 -11.65
C LEU A 135 -9.19 -11.66 -11.51
N TYR A 136 -8.50 -11.72 -12.64
CA TYR A 136 -7.05 -11.89 -12.72
C TYR A 136 -6.39 -10.52 -12.85
N MET A 137 -5.44 -10.21 -11.97
CA MET A 137 -4.70 -8.94 -11.99
C MET A 137 -3.19 -9.14 -12.11
N THR A 138 -2.52 -8.15 -12.68
CA THR A 138 -1.06 -8.07 -12.75
C THR A 138 -0.53 -6.91 -11.89
N VAL A 139 0.45 -7.18 -11.05
CA VAL A 139 1.12 -6.17 -10.20
C VAL A 139 2.56 -5.95 -10.62
N MET A 140 3.05 -4.73 -10.42
CA MET A 140 4.49 -4.47 -10.50
C MET A 140 5.21 -5.12 -9.31
N TYR A 141 6.25 -5.87 -9.62
CA TYR A 141 7.10 -6.55 -8.67
C TYR A 141 8.53 -6.05 -8.77
N LYS A 142 9.02 -5.48 -7.66
CA LYS A 142 10.45 -5.18 -7.51
C LYS A 142 11.12 -6.33 -6.79
N ALA A 143 11.99 -7.03 -7.51
CA ALA A 143 12.74 -8.15 -6.94
C ALA A 143 13.46 -7.74 -5.65
N ALA A 144 13.32 -8.57 -4.62
CA ALA A 144 14.03 -8.35 -3.37
C ALA A 144 15.53 -8.57 -3.62
N LYS A 145 16.38 -7.70 -3.04
CA LYS A 145 17.85 -7.79 -3.20
C LYS A 145 18.44 -9.11 -2.69
N ILE A 146 17.68 -9.90 -1.94
CA ILE A 146 18.14 -11.13 -1.30
C ILE A 146 17.34 -12.30 -1.93
N PRO A 147 17.99 -13.20 -2.70
CA PRO A 147 17.32 -14.22 -3.51
C PRO A 147 16.36 -15.13 -2.73
N ALA A 148 16.69 -15.47 -1.48
CA ALA A 148 15.84 -16.30 -0.64
C ALA A 148 14.50 -15.62 -0.28
N LEU A 149 14.54 -14.31 0.00
CA LEU A 149 13.35 -13.52 0.27
C LEU A 149 12.53 -13.32 -1.00
N ASP A 150 13.22 -13.05 -2.12
CA ASP A 150 12.62 -12.91 -3.43
C ASP A 150 11.82 -14.17 -3.82
N LYS A 151 12.47 -15.34 -3.77
CA LYS A 151 11.84 -16.65 -4.04
C LYS A 151 10.66 -16.93 -3.11
N PHE A 152 10.76 -16.55 -1.84
CA PHE A 152 9.67 -16.70 -0.88
C PHE A 152 8.46 -15.85 -1.27
N ILE A 153 8.66 -14.55 -1.52
CA ILE A 153 7.58 -13.64 -1.93
C ILE A 153 6.99 -14.05 -3.28
N PHE A 154 7.83 -14.42 -4.26
CA PHE A 154 7.36 -14.90 -5.55
C PHE A 154 6.44 -16.13 -5.40
N LYS A 155 6.82 -17.08 -4.53
CA LYS A 155 5.98 -18.26 -4.24
C LYS A 155 4.63 -17.87 -3.63
N THR A 156 4.59 -16.87 -2.76
CA THR A 156 3.33 -16.44 -2.11
C THR A 156 2.41 -15.74 -3.11
N ARG A 157 2.96 -14.93 -4.02
CA ARG A 157 2.21 -14.29 -5.12
C ARG A 157 1.64 -15.31 -6.11
N LYS A 158 2.42 -16.33 -6.47
CA LYS A 158 1.94 -17.40 -7.37
C LYS A 158 0.75 -18.16 -6.81
N ARG A 159 0.64 -18.31 -5.47
CA ARG A 159 -0.48 -19.01 -4.84
C ARG A 159 -1.82 -18.32 -5.05
N VAL A 160 -1.82 -16.99 -5.12
CA VAL A 160 -3.02 -16.17 -5.34
C VAL A 160 -3.23 -15.84 -6.82
N GLU A 161 -2.48 -16.50 -7.72
CA GLU A 161 -2.64 -16.39 -9.18
C GLU A 161 -2.54 -14.93 -9.67
N VAL A 162 -1.63 -14.16 -9.07
CA VAL A 162 -1.37 -12.78 -9.47
C VAL A 162 -0.21 -12.74 -10.47
N GLY A 163 -0.43 -12.07 -11.60
CA GLY A 163 0.60 -11.79 -12.60
C GLY A 163 1.65 -10.82 -12.05
N LEU A 164 2.92 -11.01 -12.39
CA LEU A 164 4.02 -10.15 -11.94
C LEU A 164 4.80 -9.61 -13.13
N VAL A 165 4.96 -8.28 -13.18
CA VAL A 165 5.85 -7.62 -14.14
C VAL A 165 6.97 -6.88 -13.40
N PRO A 166 8.19 -6.78 -13.95
CA PRO A 166 9.31 -6.16 -13.24
C PRO A 166 9.08 -4.66 -13.02
N ALA A 167 9.62 -4.13 -11.93
CA ALA A 167 9.55 -2.70 -11.62
C ALA A 167 10.56 -1.84 -12.41
N ASP A 168 10.56 -1.98 -13.74
CA ASP A 168 11.42 -1.27 -14.68
C ASP A 168 10.67 -0.90 -15.98
N LYS A 169 11.39 -0.42 -17.00
CA LYS A 169 10.81 -0.01 -18.29
C LYS A 169 10.06 -1.15 -18.98
N SER A 170 10.56 -2.39 -18.90
CA SER A 170 9.93 -3.54 -19.55
C SER A 170 8.59 -3.87 -18.90
N GLY A 171 8.49 -3.76 -17.57
CA GLY A 171 7.23 -3.96 -16.88
C GLY A 171 6.23 -2.84 -17.15
N VAL A 172 6.68 -1.58 -17.26
CA VAL A 172 5.80 -0.47 -17.68
C VAL A 172 5.19 -0.72 -19.06
N LEU A 173 6.01 -1.16 -20.02
CA LEU A 173 5.50 -1.53 -21.36
C LEU A 173 4.50 -2.70 -21.30
N ALA A 174 4.76 -3.70 -20.45
CA ALA A 174 3.83 -4.81 -20.25
C ALA A 174 2.50 -4.35 -19.64
N LEU A 175 2.49 -3.38 -18.72
CA LEU A 175 1.26 -2.81 -18.18
C LEU A 175 0.44 -2.08 -19.25
N PHE A 176 1.09 -1.28 -20.11
CA PHE A 176 0.39 -0.64 -21.23
C PHE A 176 -0.28 -1.67 -22.13
N LYS A 177 0.46 -2.72 -22.52
CA LYS A 177 -0.08 -3.80 -23.34
C LYS A 177 -1.28 -4.48 -22.66
N LEU A 178 -1.16 -4.80 -21.38
CA LEU A 178 -2.23 -5.43 -20.62
C LEU A 178 -3.50 -4.57 -20.58
N LEU A 179 -3.37 -3.26 -20.38
CA LEU A 179 -4.52 -2.35 -20.38
C LEU A 179 -5.12 -2.14 -21.77
N ASP A 180 -4.31 -2.15 -22.82
CA ASP A 180 -4.79 -2.12 -24.20
C ASP A 180 -5.65 -3.36 -24.52
N GLU A 181 -5.21 -4.52 -24.03
CA GLU A 181 -5.94 -5.80 -24.03
C GLU A 181 -7.07 -5.87 -22.99
N LYS A 182 -7.45 -4.73 -22.39
CA LYS A 182 -8.56 -4.61 -21.40
C LYS A 182 -8.36 -5.43 -20.13
N GLY A 183 -7.12 -5.73 -19.80
CA GLY A 183 -6.72 -6.42 -18.57
C GLY A 183 -6.77 -5.55 -17.31
N VAL A 184 -6.42 -6.17 -16.19
CA VAL A 184 -6.44 -5.53 -14.87
C VAL A 184 -5.03 -5.44 -14.31
N ILE A 185 -4.68 -4.25 -13.83
CA ILE A 185 -3.41 -4.01 -13.14
C ILE A 185 -3.65 -3.48 -11.73
N ALA A 186 -2.69 -3.70 -10.84
CA ALA A 186 -2.69 -3.11 -9.50
C ALA A 186 -1.34 -2.46 -9.18
N VAL A 187 -1.39 -1.26 -8.61
CA VAL A 187 -0.22 -0.43 -8.28
C VAL A 187 -0.38 0.15 -6.88
N LEU A 188 0.73 0.20 -6.13
CA LEU A 188 0.84 0.89 -4.84
C LEU A 188 1.65 2.18 -5.03
N PRO A 189 1.01 3.36 -5.22
CA PRO A 189 1.69 4.54 -5.77
C PRO A 189 2.15 5.58 -4.75
N ASP A 190 1.96 5.32 -3.47
CA ASP A 190 2.17 6.20 -2.34
C ASP A 190 3.61 6.18 -1.79
N GLN A 191 4.55 5.59 -2.54
CA GLN A 191 5.98 5.63 -2.24
C GLN A 191 6.75 6.49 -3.25
N GLU A 192 7.90 7.02 -2.83
CA GLU A 192 8.68 7.93 -3.67
C GLU A 192 9.26 7.22 -4.90
N PRO A 193 8.99 7.72 -6.12
CA PRO A 193 9.61 7.24 -7.34
C PRO A 193 11.04 7.78 -7.46
N SER A 194 11.74 7.47 -8.56
CA SER A 194 12.95 8.22 -8.95
C SER A 194 12.59 9.66 -9.33
N LEU A 195 13.53 10.62 -9.24
CA LEU A 195 13.28 12.02 -9.65
C LEU A 195 12.85 12.11 -11.12
N LYS A 196 13.38 11.25 -12.00
CA LYS A 196 12.99 11.20 -13.43
C LYS A 196 11.57 10.67 -13.65
N SER A 197 11.09 9.84 -12.72
CA SER A 197 9.81 9.13 -12.80
C SER A 197 8.71 9.78 -11.97
N GLY A 198 9.00 10.89 -11.30
CA GLY A 198 8.04 11.60 -10.46
C GLY A 198 7.91 13.07 -10.83
N VAL A 199 6.91 13.69 -10.23
CA VAL A 199 6.64 15.13 -10.22
C VAL A 199 6.30 15.51 -8.79
N PHE A 200 6.63 16.74 -8.38
CA PHE A 200 6.26 17.24 -7.06
C PHE A 200 4.81 17.70 -7.08
N ALA A 201 3.99 17.21 -6.16
CA ALA A 201 2.59 17.57 -6.00
C ALA A 201 2.19 17.54 -4.51
N PRO A 202 1.14 18.26 -4.09
CA PRO A 202 0.65 18.23 -2.71
C PRO A 202 0.16 16.84 -2.29
N PHE A 203 0.49 16.43 -1.07
CA PHE A 203 -0.04 15.26 -0.37
C PHE A 203 -0.35 15.66 1.07
N PHE A 204 -1.63 15.79 1.42
CA PHE A 204 -2.15 16.47 2.62
C PHE A 204 -1.58 17.88 2.76
N GLY A 205 -1.57 18.64 1.64
CA GLY A 205 -1.00 19.98 1.58
C GLY A 205 0.54 20.06 1.60
N GLN A 206 1.24 18.96 1.92
CA GLN A 206 2.71 18.91 1.92
C GLN A 206 3.24 18.44 0.57
N ILE A 207 4.22 19.16 0.01
CA ILE A 207 4.85 18.77 -1.26
C ILE A 207 5.56 17.41 -1.14
N ALA A 208 5.14 16.46 -1.98
CA ALA A 208 5.68 15.10 -2.08
C ALA A 208 6.05 14.77 -3.54
N LEU A 209 7.09 13.96 -3.73
CA LEU A 209 7.43 13.44 -5.05
C LEU A 209 6.51 12.26 -5.40
N THR A 210 5.57 12.44 -6.32
CA THR A 210 4.56 11.44 -6.71
C THR A 210 4.88 10.84 -8.08
N GLY A 211 4.62 9.53 -8.24
CA GLY A 211 4.90 8.80 -9.49
C GLY A 211 3.97 9.17 -10.63
N LYS A 212 4.52 9.35 -11.84
CA LYS A 212 3.74 9.70 -13.04
C LYS A 212 3.03 8.51 -13.70
N LEU A 213 3.41 7.28 -13.34
CA LEU A 213 3.01 6.06 -14.05
C LEU A 213 1.49 5.88 -14.18
N ILE A 214 0.74 6.05 -13.09
CA ILE A 214 -0.72 5.86 -13.12
C ILE A 214 -1.37 6.88 -14.05
N GLY A 215 -0.99 8.16 -13.96
CA GLY A 215 -1.50 9.19 -14.86
C GLY A 215 -1.15 8.88 -16.33
N GLU A 216 0.08 8.47 -16.61
CA GLU A 216 0.51 8.08 -17.96
C GLU A 216 -0.28 6.88 -18.53
N LEU A 217 -0.59 5.87 -17.69
CA LEU A 217 -1.42 4.72 -18.08
C LEU A 217 -2.88 5.13 -18.29
N ALA A 218 -3.44 5.89 -17.35
CA ALA A 218 -4.84 6.33 -17.36
C ALA A 218 -5.13 7.27 -18.54
N ARG A 219 -4.17 8.09 -18.97
CA ARG A 219 -4.33 8.97 -20.13
C ARG A 219 -4.39 8.25 -21.46
N LYS A 220 -3.66 7.14 -21.58
CA LYS A 220 -3.49 6.41 -22.84
C LYS A 220 -4.45 5.23 -22.98
N THR A 221 -5.26 4.97 -21.96
CA THR A 221 -6.16 3.81 -21.93
C THR A 221 -7.50 4.24 -21.35
N PRO A 222 -8.63 3.61 -21.76
CA PRO A 222 -9.93 3.90 -21.18
C PRO A 222 -10.13 3.24 -19.80
N ALA A 223 -9.07 2.68 -19.21
CA ALA A 223 -9.16 1.84 -18.02
C ALA A 223 -9.82 2.59 -16.85
N TYR A 224 -10.73 1.91 -16.14
CA TYR A 224 -11.37 2.46 -14.96
C TYR A 224 -10.36 2.62 -13.82
N LEU A 225 -10.46 3.70 -13.02
CA LEU A 225 -9.58 3.93 -11.87
C LEU A 225 -10.32 3.60 -10.58
N LEU A 226 -9.83 2.60 -9.86
CA LEU A 226 -10.45 2.13 -8.63
C LEU A 226 -9.46 2.15 -7.47
N CYS A 227 -9.73 2.98 -6.47
CA CYS A 227 -9.04 2.91 -5.20
C CYS A 227 -9.53 1.70 -4.40
N ALA A 228 -8.60 0.95 -3.81
CA ALA A 228 -8.91 -0.24 -3.02
C ALA A 228 -7.99 -0.36 -1.80
N TYR A 229 -8.57 -0.67 -0.63
CA TYR A 229 -7.81 -0.98 0.58
C TYR A 229 -8.56 -1.97 1.46
N ALA A 230 -7.82 -2.69 2.31
CA ALA A 230 -8.37 -3.67 3.24
C ALA A 230 -8.18 -3.16 4.67
N LYS A 231 -9.22 -2.52 5.21
CA LYS A 231 -9.27 -1.97 6.56
C LYS A 231 -9.43 -3.10 7.57
N ARG A 232 -8.52 -3.17 8.54
CA ARG A 232 -8.69 -4.11 9.67
C ARG A 232 -9.75 -3.59 10.62
N LEU A 233 -10.67 -4.44 11.01
CA LEU A 233 -11.73 -4.17 11.98
C LEU A 233 -11.28 -4.49 13.41
N ALA A 234 -12.08 -4.07 14.39
CA ALA A 234 -11.73 -4.21 15.82
C ALA A 234 -11.56 -5.67 16.26
N ASP A 235 -12.33 -6.58 15.66
CA ASP A 235 -12.27 -8.03 15.90
C ASP A 235 -11.11 -8.72 15.15
N GLY A 236 -10.39 -7.99 14.31
CA GLY A 236 -9.29 -8.50 13.49
C GLY A 236 -9.68 -9.04 12.12
N THR A 237 -10.96 -9.00 11.75
CA THR A 237 -11.43 -9.24 10.39
C THR A 237 -11.19 -8.00 9.51
N TYR A 238 -11.61 -8.02 8.25
CA TYR A 238 -11.37 -6.95 7.29
C TYR A 238 -12.65 -6.49 6.58
N SER A 239 -12.76 -5.16 6.41
CA SER A 239 -13.59 -4.56 5.38
C SER A 239 -12.73 -4.25 4.16
N VAL A 240 -13.11 -4.72 2.98
CA VAL A 240 -12.53 -4.27 1.72
C VAL A 240 -13.35 -3.09 1.20
N VAL A 241 -12.70 -1.95 1.02
CA VAL A 241 -13.35 -0.73 0.57
C VAL A 241 -12.87 -0.39 -0.83
N LEU A 242 -13.82 -0.14 -1.72
CA LEU A 242 -13.62 0.17 -3.13
C LEU A 242 -14.26 1.51 -3.42
N LYS A 243 -13.51 2.43 -4.04
CA LYS A 243 -14.01 3.77 -4.39
C LYS A 243 -13.49 4.18 -5.77
N PRO A 244 -14.26 4.91 -6.59
CA PRO A 244 -13.71 5.55 -7.78
C PRO A 244 -12.57 6.49 -7.39
N ALA A 245 -11.51 6.52 -8.20
CA ALA A 245 -10.46 7.54 -8.03
C ALA A 245 -10.84 8.82 -8.79
N ASN A 246 -10.17 9.93 -8.46
CA ASN A 246 -10.37 11.20 -9.15
C ASN A 246 -9.99 11.11 -10.64
N GLU A 247 -10.93 11.43 -11.54
CA GLU A 247 -10.73 11.38 -12.99
C GLU A 247 -9.65 12.36 -13.49
N ALA A 248 -9.36 13.43 -12.74
CA ALA A 248 -8.28 14.38 -13.03
C ALA A 248 -6.88 13.74 -13.00
N ILE A 249 -6.73 12.50 -12.51
CA ILE A 249 -5.53 11.67 -12.72
C ILE A 249 -5.16 11.57 -14.21
N ARG A 250 -6.15 11.67 -15.12
CA ARG A 250 -5.95 11.70 -16.57
C ARG A 250 -5.55 13.07 -17.14
N SER A 251 -5.28 14.07 -16.31
CA SER A 251 -4.79 15.37 -16.81
C SER A 251 -3.45 15.21 -17.53
N ASP A 252 -3.28 15.91 -18.67
CA ASP A 252 -1.99 16.04 -19.37
C ASP A 252 -0.98 16.84 -18.55
N ASP A 253 -1.47 17.73 -17.68
CA ASP A 253 -0.64 18.39 -16.68
C ASP A 253 -0.23 17.38 -15.59
N LEU A 254 1.09 17.18 -15.48
CA LEU A 254 1.66 16.20 -14.56
C LEU A 254 1.40 16.53 -13.09
N GLU A 255 1.40 17.80 -12.71
CA GLU A 255 1.14 18.23 -11.33
C GLU A 255 -0.34 18.05 -10.99
N VAL A 256 -1.26 18.41 -11.89
CA VAL A 256 -2.69 18.15 -11.72
C VAL A 256 -2.97 16.64 -11.60
N SER A 257 -2.39 15.84 -12.50
CA SER A 257 -2.51 14.38 -12.48
C SER A 257 -2.02 13.76 -11.17
N ALA A 258 -0.86 14.21 -10.69
CA ALA A 258 -0.27 13.72 -9.45
C ALA A 258 -1.02 14.20 -8.20
N THR A 259 -1.58 15.41 -8.23
CA THR A 259 -2.41 15.96 -7.15
C THR A 259 -3.69 15.15 -7.01
N ALA A 260 -4.41 14.90 -8.12
CA ALA A 260 -5.62 14.09 -8.12
C ALA A 260 -5.38 12.65 -7.62
N LEU A 261 -4.21 12.08 -7.95
CA LEU A 261 -3.79 10.77 -7.41
C LEU A 261 -3.55 10.83 -5.90
N ASN A 262 -2.85 11.87 -5.43
CA ASN A 262 -2.60 12.07 -4.00
C ASN A 262 -3.91 12.27 -3.24
N GLU A 263 -4.83 13.11 -3.71
CA GLU A 263 -6.16 13.33 -3.12
C GLU A 263 -6.96 12.03 -3.00
N SER A 264 -6.96 11.20 -4.06
CA SER A 264 -7.63 9.89 -4.03
C SER A 264 -7.04 8.96 -2.95
N ILE A 265 -5.72 9.05 -2.72
CA ILE A 265 -5.04 8.31 -1.65
C ILE A 265 -5.36 8.91 -0.27
N GLU A 266 -5.43 10.23 -0.15
CA GLU A 266 -5.77 10.95 1.07
C GLU A 266 -7.17 10.56 1.55
N GLU A 267 -8.15 10.52 0.65
CA GLU A 267 -9.51 10.05 0.95
C GLU A 267 -9.54 8.61 1.49
N CYS A 268 -8.69 7.73 0.95
CA CYS A 268 -8.53 6.38 1.50
C CYS A 268 -7.95 6.41 2.91
N ILE A 269 -6.90 7.21 3.12
CA ILE A 269 -6.21 7.31 4.41
C ILE A 269 -7.13 7.90 5.48
N LEU A 270 -7.96 8.88 5.15
CA LEU A 270 -8.86 9.53 6.10
C LEU A 270 -9.90 8.57 6.69
N ASP A 271 -10.23 7.45 6.02
CA ASP A 271 -11.13 6.43 6.55
C ASP A 271 -10.52 5.62 7.72
N CYS A 272 -9.20 5.40 7.71
CA CYS A 272 -8.49 4.71 8.78
C CYS A 272 -7.04 5.19 8.92
N PRO A 273 -6.83 6.45 9.35
CA PRO A 273 -5.53 7.12 9.29
C PRO A 273 -4.49 6.40 10.15
N GLU A 274 -4.90 5.73 11.22
CA GLU A 274 -4.00 4.91 12.03
C GLU A 274 -3.46 3.70 11.27
N GLN A 275 -4.14 3.21 10.23
CA GLN A 275 -3.70 2.01 9.51
C GLN A 275 -2.82 2.30 8.29
N TYR A 276 -2.54 3.57 8.00
CA TYR A 276 -1.62 3.93 6.93
C TYR A 276 -0.16 3.72 7.36
N GLN A 277 0.70 3.36 6.40
CA GLN A 277 2.13 3.11 6.64
C GLN A 277 2.94 4.42 6.84
N TRP A 278 2.60 5.20 7.87
CA TRP A 278 3.26 6.47 8.23
C TRP A 278 4.75 6.35 8.56
N VAL A 279 5.30 5.13 8.68
CA VAL A 279 6.74 4.93 8.89
C VAL A 279 7.56 5.17 7.61
N TYR A 280 6.92 5.19 6.44
CA TYR A 280 7.60 5.49 5.19
C TYR A 280 8.00 6.97 5.15
N LYS A 281 9.24 7.24 4.75
CA LYS A 281 9.76 8.62 4.63
C LYS A 281 9.26 9.26 3.33
N ARG A 282 7.95 9.51 3.22
CA ARG A 282 7.24 10.01 2.03
C ARG A 282 7.79 11.32 1.47
N PHE A 283 8.31 12.19 2.33
CA PHE A 283 8.77 13.54 2.01
C PHE A 283 10.31 13.65 2.03
N ARG A 284 11.03 12.59 1.67
CA ARG A 284 12.50 12.54 1.84
C ARG A 284 13.17 13.36 0.75
N LYS A 285 12.71 13.21 -0.47
CA LYS A 285 13.07 14.03 -1.61
C LYS A 285 12.21 15.27 -1.57
N GLN A 286 12.84 16.41 -1.75
CA GLN A 286 12.21 17.72 -1.76
C GLN A 286 12.67 18.44 -3.03
N PRO A 287 11.90 19.43 -3.51
CA PRO A 287 12.34 20.28 -4.61
C PRO A 287 13.69 20.94 -4.28
N GLU A 288 14.41 21.36 -5.32
CA GLU A 288 15.66 22.08 -5.12
C GLU A 288 15.44 23.34 -4.29
N GLY A 289 16.36 23.63 -3.36
CA GLY A 289 16.25 24.75 -2.42
C GLY A 289 15.39 24.49 -1.17
N TYR A 290 14.62 23.41 -1.11
CA TYR A 290 13.77 23.11 0.06
C TYR A 290 14.54 22.38 1.18
N PRO A 291 14.24 22.66 2.47
CA PRO A 291 14.89 22.00 3.58
C PRO A 291 14.54 20.52 3.67
N LYS A 292 15.47 19.71 4.19
CA LYS A 292 15.23 18.28 4.41
C LYS A 292 14.21 18.07 5.52
N VAL A 293 13.19 17.27 5.24
CA VAL A 293 12.10 16.98 6.19
C VAL A 293 12.54 16.05 7.33
N TYR A 294 13.37 15.06 7.05
CA TYR A 294 13.83 14.09 8.04
C TYR A 294 15.29 14.32 8.40
N ARG A 295 15.62 14.26 9.69
CA ARG A 295 17.01 14.29 10.17
C ARG A 295 17.81 13.12 9.58
N LYS A 296 19.07 13.40 9.22
CA LYS A 296 20.05 12.35 8.91
C LYS A 296 20.31 11.55 10.19
N LYS A 297 20.41 10.23 10.06
CA LYS A 297 20.94 9.38 11.13
C LYS A 297 22.45 9.59 11.19
#